data_AF-A0A388RRA0-F1
#
_entry.id   AF-A0A388RRA0-F1
#
_cell.length_a   1.000
_cell.length_b   1.000
_cell.length_c   1.000
_cell.angle_alpha   90.00
_cell.angle_beta   90.00
_cell.angle_gamma   90.00
#
_symmetry.space_group_name_H-M   'P 1'
#
loop_
_entity.id
_entity.type
_entity.pdbx_description
1 polymer ?
#
loop_
_entity_poly.entity_id
_entity_poly.type
_entity_poly.pdbx_seq_one_letter_code
_entity_poly.pdbx_strand_id
1 'polypeptide(L)'
;MHTTLPAWQALRAHAETLRHTHMRGWFDGPHGLVRAERLTAEACGLTLDFAKNRITGETLQLLLDLAGQARVAERRDAMFAGEPVNTTERRAALHIALRAYPEDGYRALGVPVGEDVAAVLAQMERFADAVRSGAWTGFDGRAITDVVNIGIGGSDLGPRMVCRALASAGMADHAGPRMHFVANVDGSDLARTLAPLDAATTLVIVCSKTFTTLETMANAGTARDWFVQQGASRADLARHFVAVSTNREAVAAFGIDPANMFPFWDWVGGRFSLWSAVGLSIAVAVGFTRFRELLDGARAMDLHFASAPPAQNLPMLLGLLDVWYRSFLGAGSRCVAPYCEPLELLPAFLQQLEMESNGKSVRLDGGSIQAGSAPVVWGTTGTNGQHAYFQMMHQGSQLVPVDFIATLEPVSDLPGHHAKLLANCFAQGEALLRGRTADEVRAEGVSDEALVPHLVFEGNRPSNTLLLQRLDPWHLGALLALAEHRTFVQGALWQINSFDQWGVELGKKLAAPIQRELEGTAAATRHDASTAALIRRAQAALAPQGAEA
;
A
#
# COMPACT_ATOMS: atom_id res chain seq x y z
N MET A 1 -6.28 -5.23 -22.22
CA MET A 1 -7.09 -6.43 -22.50
C MET A 1 -7.28 -6.67 -23.99
N HIS A 2 -6.99 -7.87 -24.49
CA HIS A 2 -7.74 -8.37 -25.64
C HIS A 2 -9.16 -8.62 -25.11
N THR A 3 -10.03 -7.62 -25.18
CA THR A 3 -11.48 -7.81 -24.97
C THR A 3 -12.04 -8.87 -25.92
N THR A 4 -11.25 -9.34 -26.87
CA THR A 4 -11.53 -10.43 -27.81
C THR A 4 -11.34 -11.83 -27.22
N LEU A 5 -10.80 -12.01 -26.01
CA LEU A 5 -10.71 -13.34 -25.40
C LEU A 5 -12.10 -13.96 -25.25
N PRO A 6 -12.30 -15.26 -25.59
CA PRO A 6 -13.59 -15.92 -25.44
C PRO A 6 -14.18 -15.80 -24.03
N ALA A 7 -13.38 -16.02 -22.98
CA ALA A 7 -13.83 -15.90 -21.59
C ALA A 7 -14.26 -14.46 -21.25
N TRP A 8 -13.62 -13.45 -21.84
CA TRP A 8 -14.02 -12.05 -21.66
C TRP A 8 -15.39 -11.75 -22.27
N GLN A 9 -15.64 -12.24 -23.48
CA GLN A 9 -16.95 -12.06 -24.12
C GLN A 9 -18.05 -12.81 -23.37
N ALA A 10 -17.76 -14.03 -22.90
CA ALA A 10 -18.65 -14.80 -22.03
C ALA A 10 -18.95 -14.04 -20.72
N LEU A 11 -17.95 -13.50 -20.03
CA LEU A 11 -18.15 -12.70 -18.81
C LEU A 11 -18.98 -11.45 -19.07
N ARG A 12 -18.78 -10.77 -20.21
CA ARG A 12 -19.58 -9.62 -20.59
C ARG A 12 -21.05 -9.99 -20.79
N ALA A 13 -21.32 -11.05 -21.53
CA ALA A 13 -22.68 -11.55 -21.71
C ALA A 13 -23.30 -11.98 -20.37
N HIS A 14 -22.52 -12.68 -19.54
CA HIS A 14 -22.94 -13.14 -18.21
C HIS A 14 -23.29 -11.97 -17.28
N ALA A 15 -22.50 -10.90 -17.29
CA ALA A 15 -22.75 -9.69 -16.51
C ALA A 15 -24.10 -9.05 -16.83
N GLU A 16 -24.52 -9.07 -18.11
CA GLU A 16 -25.85 -8.60 -18.51
C GLU A 16 -26.97 -9.45 -17.91
N THR A 17 -26.78 -10.78 -17.82
CA THR A 17 -27.77 -11.66 -17.19
C THR A 17 -27.90 -11.42 -15.68
N LEU A 18 -26.79 -11.06 -15.01
CA LEU A 18 -26.75 -10.81 -13.57
C LEU A 18 -27.11 -9.37 -13.19
N ARG A 19 -27.27 -8.46 -14.16
CA ARG A 19 -27.50 -7.02 -13.95
C ARG A 19 -28.66 -6.76 -13.00
N HIS A 20 -29.75 -7.52 -13.15
CA HIS A 20 -30.99 -7.37 -12.36
C HIS A 20 -31.13 -8.42 -11.24
N THR A 21 -30.15 -9.31 -11.07
CA THR A 21 -30.19 -10.32 -10.01
C THR A 21 -29.74 -9.73 -8.67
N HIS A 22 -30.49 -10.05 -7.62
CA HIS A 22 -30.23 -9.60 -6.25
C HIS A 22 -29.66 -10.74 -5.41
N MET A 23 -28.51 -10.51 -4.76
CA MET A 23 -27.81 -11.53 -3.96
C MET A 23 -28.60 -12.02 -2.75
N ARG A 24 -29.47 -11.18 -2.17
CA ARG A 24 -30.29 -11.53 -0.98
C ARG A 24 -30.89 -12.93 -1.05
N GLY A 25 -31.54 -13.29 -2.17
CA GLY A 25 -32.15 -14.61 -2.34
C GLY A 25 -31.15 -15.78 -2.44
N TRP A 26 -29.87 -15.51 -2.71
CA TRP A 26 -28.83 -16.55 -2.75
C TRP A 26 -28.40 -17.03 -1.37
N PHE A 27 -28.82 -16.33 -0.31
CA PHE A 27 -28.53 -16.67 1.09
C PHE A 27 -29.72 -17.32 1.80
N ASP A 28 -30.83 -17.53 1.11
CA ASP A 28 -32.03 -18.13 1.70
C ASP A 28 -31.88 -19.65 1.88
N GLY A 29 -32.27 -20.14 3.06
CA GLY A 29 -32.34 -21.56 3.38
C GLY A 29 -30.99 -22.31 3.26
N PRO A 30 -31.02 -23.64 3.02
CA PRO A 30 -29.81 -24.47 2.96
C PRO A 30 -28.81 -24.06 1.87
N HIS A 31 -29.26 -23.39 0.81
CA HIS A 31 -28.40 -22.93 -0.28
C HIS A 31 -27.43 -21.82 0.18
N GLY A 32 -27.86 -20.96 1.11
CA GLY A 32 -27.01 -19.91 1.67
C GLY A 32 -25.82 -20.45 2.44
N LEU A 33 -26.00 -21.51 3.22
CA LEU A 33 -24.92 -22.16 3.96
C LEU A 33 -23.88 -22.75 2.99
N VAL A 34 -24.35 -23.52 1.99
CA VAL A 34 -23.46 -24.10 0.96
C VAL A 34 -22.69 -23.01 0.21
N ARG A 35 -23.33 -21.86 -0.04
CA ARG A 35 -22.66 -20.71 -0.67
C ARG A 35 -21.56 -20.14 0.22
N ALA A 36 -21.83 -19.93 1.51
CA ALA A 36 -20.86 -19.40 2.45
C ALA A 36 -19.63 -20.32 2.57
N GLU A 37 -19.85 -21.62 2.69
CA GLU A 37 -18.78 -22.61 2.76
C GLU A 37 -17.96 -22.67 1.47
N ARG A 38 -18.63 -22.69 0.31
CA ARG A 38 -17.95 -22.79 -1.00
C ARG A 38 -17.19 -21.52 -1.37
N LEU A 39 -17.66 -20.34 -0.94
CA LEU A 39 -17.05 -19.05 -1.25
C LEU A 39 -16.27 -18.51 -0.05
N THR A 40 -15.54 -19.43 0.59
CA THR A 40 -14.54 -19.15 1.60
C THR A 40 -13.21 -19.79 1.17
N ALA A 41 -12.10 -19.08 1.35
CA ALA A 41 -10.76 -19.61 1.11
C ALA A 41 -9.81 -19.18 2.24
N GLU A 42 -8.88 -20.06 2.61
CA GLU A 42 -7.97 -19.83 3.73
C GLU A 42 -6.53 -20.10 3.33
N ALA A 43 -5.60 -19.23 3.76
CA ALA A 43 -4.17 -19.45 3.64
C ALA A 43 -3.40 -18.54 4.60
N CYS A 44 -2.27 -19.01 5.11
CA CYS A 44 -1.33 -18.20 5.89
C CYS A 44 -1.96 -17.50 7.12
N GLY A 45 -2.97 -18.11 7.75
CA GLY A 45 -3.70 -17.52 8.88
C GLY A 45 -4.69 -16.40 8.50
N LEU A 46 -5.00 -16.28 7.21
CA LEU A 46 -6.03 -15.40 6.67
C LEU A 46 -7.21 -16.23 6.15
N THR A 47 -8.42 -15.79 6.47
CA THR A 47 -9.68 -16.34 5.93
C THR A 47 -10.38 -15.28 5.10
N LEU A 48 -10.68 -15.60 3.85
CA LEU A 48 -11.44 -14.75 2.93
C LEU A 48 -12.85 -15.32 2.77
N ASP A 49 -13.86 -14.62 3.30
CA ASP A 49 -15.27 -14.77 2.88
C ASP A 49 -15.50 -13.81 1.71
N PHE A 50 -15.76 -14.39 0.54
CA PHE A 50 -16.15 -13.66 -0.67
C PHE A 50 -17.55 -14.06 -1.17
N ALA A 51 -18.37 -14.64 -0.28
CA ALA A 51 -19.72 -15.09 -0.60
C ALA A 51 -20.66 -13.94 -0.95
N LYS A 52 -20.45 -12.76 -0.34
CA LYS A 52 -21.25 -11.53 -0.51
C LYS A 52 -20.84 -10.75 -1.76
N ASN A 53 -20.43 -11.43 -2.82
CA ASN A 53 -20.16 -10.89 -4.14
C ASN A 53 -21.19 -11.35 -5.17
N ARG A 54 -21.43 -10.52 -6.20
CA ARG A 54 -22.40 -10.73 -7.29
C ARG A 54 -21.85 -11.74 -8.30
N ILE A 55 -21.57 -12.95 -7.82
CA ILE A 55 -20.99 -14.06 -8.56
C ILE A 55 -21.80 -15.35 -8.32
N THR A 56 -21.94 -16.15 -9.36
CA THR A 56 -22.44 -17.53 -9.29
C THR A 56 -21.28 -18.52 -9.50
N GLY A 57 -21.56 -19.83 -9.42
CA GLY A 57 -20.57 -20.84 -9.78
C GLY A 57 -20.09 -20.71 -11.23
N GLU A 58 -20.98 -20.32 -12.15
CA GLU A 58 -20.64 -20.00 -13.53
C GLU A 58 -19.75 -18.77 -13.63
N THR A 59 -20.06 -17.69 -12.89
CA THR A 59 -19.20 -16.49 -12.89
C THR A 59 -17.78 -16.84 -12.46
N LEU A 60 -17.64 -17.62 -11.39
CA LEU A 60 -16.32 -18.02 -10.90
C LEU A 60 -15.57 -18.86 -11.93
N GLN A 61 -16.23 -19.84 -12.58
CA GLN A 61 -15.60 -20.63 -13.62
C GLN A 61 -15.13 -19.76 -14.81
N LEU A 62 -15.97 -18.83 -15.28
CA LEU A 62 -15.62 -17.93 -16.37
C LEU A 62 -14.46 -16.99 -16.01
N LEU A 63 -14.37 -16.55 -14.76
CA LEU A 63 -13.25 -15.76 -14.25
C LEU A 63 -11.94 -16.58 -14.22
N LEU A 64 -12.00 -17.85 -13.80
CA LEU A 64 -10.86 -18.76 -13.84
C LEU A 64 -10.42 -19.06 -15.28
N ASP A 65 -11.37 -19.25 -16.19
CA ASP A 65 -11.08 -19.41 -17.62
C ASP A 65 -10.42 -18.17 -18.20
N LEU A 66 -10.83 -16.97 -17.77
CA LEU A 66 -10.18 -15.71 -18.14
C LEU A 66 -8.74 -15.67 -17.65
N ALA A 67 -8.46 -16.07 -16.40
CA ALA A 67 -7.08 -16.13 -15.88
C ALA A 67 -6.20 -17.08 -16.70
N GLY A 68 -6.73 -18.25 -17.09
CA GLY A 68 -6.05 -19.20 -17.95
C GLY A 68 -5.76 -18.61 -19.34
N GLN A 69 -6.78 -18.03 -20.00
CA GLN A 69 -6.63 -17.42 -21.33
C GLN A 69 -5.72 -16.18 -21.34
N ALA A 70 -5.69 -15.42 -20.24
CA ALA A 70 -4.80 -14.28 -20.05
C ALA A 70 -3.37 -14.68 -19.64
N ARG A 71 -3.13 -15.98 -19.41
CA ARG A 71 -1.82 -16.54 -19.07
C ARG A 71 -1.24 -15.96 -17.78
N VAL A 72 -2.09 -15.81 -16.76
CA VAL A 72 -1.70 -15.21 -15.47
C VAL A 72 -0.64 -16.06 -14.77
N ALA A 73 -0.79 -17.39 -14.81
CA ALA A 73 0.17 -18.31 -14.19
C ALA A 73 1.55 -18.22 -14.85
N GLU A 74 1.64 -18.23 -16.18
CA GLU A 74 2.94 -18.12 -16.86
C GLU A 74 3.63 -16.78 -16.60
N ARG A 75 2.86 -15.70 -16.45
CA ARG A 75 3.42 -14.39 -16.09
C ARG A 75 3.92 -14.36 -14.65
N ARG A 76 3.20 -14.98 -13.73
CA ARG A 76 3.67 -15.16 -12.35
C ARG A 76 4.99 -15.92 -12.38
N ASP A 77 5.05 -17.03 -13.10
CA ASP A 77 6.24 -17.87 -13.15
C ASP A 77 7.43 -17.10 -13.76
N ALA A 78 7.21 -16.30 -14.80
CA ALA A 78 8.22 -15.39 -15.35
C ALA A 78 8.70 -14.34 -14.33
N MET A 79 7.79 -13.74 -13.55
CA MET A 79 8.16 -12.82 -12.48
C MET A 79 9.01 -13.52 -11.41
N PHE A 80 8.59 -14.71 -10.99
CA PHE A 80 9.31 -15.51 -9.99
C PHE A 80 10.68 -15.99 -10.48
N ALA A 81 10.82 -16.27 -11.78
CA ALA A 81 12.08 -16.59 -12.42
C ALA A 81 13.01 -15.37 -12.61
N GLY A 82 12.54 -14.16 -12.29
CA GLY A 82 13.27 -12.91 -12.46
C GLY A 82 13.55 -12.54 -13.91
N GLU A 83 12.64 -12.91 -14.81
CA GLU A 83 12.61 -12.45 -16.20
C GLU A 83 12.33 -10.94 -16.27
N PRO A 84 12.61 -10.27 -17.41
CA PRO A 84 12.37 -8.83 -17.58
C PRO A 84 10.89 -8.47 -17.74
N VAL A 85 10.06 -8.80 -16.75
CA VAL A 85 8.60 -8.57 -16.75
C VAL A 85 8.24 -7.08 -16.64
N ASN A 86 9.15 -6.23 -16.14
CA ASN A 86 9.04 -4.79 -16.30
C ASN A 86 9.57 -4.41 -17.69
N THR A 87 8.71 -4.55 -18.71
CA THR A 87 9.11 -4.52 -20.12
C THR A 87 9.56 -3.15 -20.60
N THR A 88 8.98 -2.07 -20.08
CA THR A 88 9.31 -0.69 -20.51
C THR A 88 10.66 -0.22 -19.98
N GLU A 89 11.08 -0.74 -18.82
CA GLU A 89 12.40 -0.46 -18.23
C GLU A 89 13.41 -1.59 -18.45
N ARG A 90 12.98 -2.73 -19.02
CA ARG A 90 13.78 -3.95 -19.24
C ARG A 90 14.42 -4.50 -17.95
N ARG A 91 13.64 -4.53 -16.88
CA ARG A 91 14.09 -5.00 -15.55
C ARG A 91 13.29 -6.21 -15.07
N ALA A 92 13.90 -7.00 -14.20
CA ALA A 92 13.17 -7.93 -13.35
C ALA A 92 12.28 -7.16 -12.35
N ALA A 93 11.26 -7.83 -11.83
CA ALA A 93 10.44 -7.35 -10.72
C ALA A 93 10.43 -8.43 -9.63
N LEU A 94 11.39 -8.38 -8.71
CA LEU A 94 11.76 -9.54 -7.89
C LEU A 94 11.69 -9.28 -6.38
N HIS A 95 10.71 -8.48 -5.94
CA HIS A 95 10.52 -8.14 -4.52
C HIS A 95 10.33 -9.37 -3.61
N ILE A 96 9.81 -10.48 -4.15
CA ILE A 96 9.72 -11.78 -3.45
C ILE A 96 11.07 -12.33 -2.99
N ALA A 97 12.18 -12.02 -3.69
CA ALA A 97 13.50 -12.48 -3.29
C ALA A 97 14.02 -11.80 -2.01
N LEU A 98 13.43 -10.64 -1.62
CA LEU A 98 13.80 -9.91 -0.41
C LEU A 98 13.39 -10.62 0.88
N ARG A 99 12.42 -11.54 0.77
CA ARG A 99 11.85 -12.31 1.87
C ARG A 99 12.13 -13.80 1.75
N ALA A 100 12.95 -14.19 0.77
CA ALA A 100 13.40 -15.54 0.53
C ALA A 100 14.68 -15.88 1.31
N TYR A 101 15.02 -17.17 1.34
CA TYR A 101 16.32 -17.64 1.83
C TYR A 101 17.26 -17.93 0.65
N PRO A 102 18.60 -17.89 0.82
CA PRO A 102 19.55 -18.13 -0.26
C PRO A 102 19.30 -19.44 -1.04
N GLU A 103 18.89 -20.50 -0.36
CA GLU A 103 18.55 -21.80 -0.93
C GLU A 103 17.32 -21.79 -1.85
N ASP A 104 16.45 -20.77 -1.78
CA ASP A 104 15.32 -20.61 -2.70
C ASP A 104 15.81 -20.27 -4.14
N GLY A 105 17.07 -19.86 -4.31
CA GLY A 105 17.75 -19.85 -5.62
C GLY A 105 17.30 -18.76 -6.60
N TYR A 106 16.68 -17.68 -6.11
CA TYR A 106 16.22 -16.58 -6.95
C TYR A 106 17.35 -15.92 -7.77
N ARG A 107 17.02 -15.54 -9.00
CA ARG A 107 17.92 -14.88 -9.95
C ARG A 107 17.23 -13.68 -10.58
N ALA A 108 17.91 -12.54 -10.65
CA ALA A 108 17.46 -11.39 -11.43
C ALA A 108 18.18 -11.39 -12.77
N LEU A 109 17.46 -11.55 -13.89
CA LEU A 109 18.04 -11.64 -15.24
C LEU A 109 19.18 -12.69 -15.33
N GLY A 110 19.02 -13.81 -14.64
CA GLY A 110 20.00 -14.90 -14.60
C GLY A 110 21.10 -14.76 -13.53
N VAL A 111 21.23 -13.60 -12.87
CA VAL A 111 22.22 -13.36 -11.81
C VAL A 111 21.66 -13.76 -10.44
N PRO A 112 22.31 -14.65 -9.66
CA PRO A 112 21.88 -14.98 -8.31
C PRO A 112 21.82 -13.75 -7.40
N VAL A 113 20.78 -13.62 -6.59
CA VAL A 113 20.59 -12.46 -5.68
C VAL A 113 20.53 -12.81 -4.19
N GLY A 114 20.38 -14.10 -3.85
CA GLY A 114 20.10 -14.55 -2.48
C GLY A 114 21.17 -14.15 -1.46
N GLU A 115 22.45 -14.32 -1.78
CA GLU A 115 23.57 -13.96 -0.90
C GLU A 115 23.64 -12.44 -0.65
N ASP A 116 23.43 -11.63 -1.69
CA ASP A 116 23.43 -10.17 -1.56
C ASP A 116 22.27 -9.69 -0.67
N VAL A 117 21.10 -10.28 -0.82
CA VAL A 117 19.94 -10.02 0.06
C VAL A 117 20.26 -10.39 1.49
N ALA A 118 20.78 -11.60 1.73
CA ALA A 118 21.13 -12.07 3.06
C ALA A 118 22.19 -11.18 3.73
N ALA A 119 23.19 -10.72 2.99
CA ALA A 119 24.24 -9.84 3.49
C ALA A 119 23.68 -8.48 3.98
N VAL A 120 22.78 -7.87 3.21
CA VAL A 120 22.12 -6.61 3.61
C VAL A 120 21.22 -6.83 4.82
N LEU A 121 20.44 -7.90 4.84
CA LEU A 121 19.58 -8.25 5.99
C LEU A 121 20.42 -8.45 7.27
N ALA A 122 21.56 -9.13 7.18
CA ALA A 122 22.48 -9.29 8.32
C ALA A 122 23.12 -7.95 8.76
N GLN A 123 23.35 -7.01 7.83
CA GLN A 123 23.81 -5.65 8.18
C GLN A 123 22.70 -4.88 8.92
N MET A 124 21.45 -4.97 8.45
CA MET A 124 20.30 -4.36 9.10
C MET A 124 20.10 -4.92 10.52
N GLU A 125 20.25 -6.23 10.71
CA GLU A 125 20.17 -6.89 12.02
C GLU A 125 21.18 -6.29 13.00
N ARG A 126 22.48 -6.32 12.65
CA ARG A 126 23.54 -5.76 13.50
C ARG A 126 23.30 -4.30 13.85
N PHE A 127 22.85 -3.51 12.89
CA PHE A 127 22.57 -2.09 13.11
C PHE A 127 21.36 -1.88 14.01
N ALA A 128 20.25 -2.56 13.73
CA ALA A 128 19.04 -2.45 14.53
C ALA A 128 19.31 -2.86 15.99
N ASP A 129 20.05 -3.95 16.21
CA ASP A 129 20.43 -4.40 17.55
C ASP A 129 21.35 -3.39 18.25
N ALA A 130 22.31 -2.79 17.55
CA ALA A 130 23.18 -1.76 18.12
C ALA A 130 22.39 -0.51 18.55
N VAL A 131 21.45 -0.04 17.72
CA VAL A 131 20.58 1.10 18.07
C VAL A 131 19.69 0.77 19.27
N ARG A 132 19.02 -0.39 19.23
CA ARG A 132 18.04 -0.77 20.26
C ARG A 132 18.68 -1.12 21.61
N SER A 133 19.91 -1.65 21.61
CA SER A 133 20.66 -1.93 22.84
C SER A 133 21.31 -0.69 23.46
N GLY A 134 21.31 0.44 22.75
CA GLY A 134 22.03 1.65 23.15
C GLY A 134 23.54 1.60 22.91
N ALA A 135 24.04 0.55 22.25
CA ALA A 135 25.45 0.47 21.83
C ALA A 135 25.78 1.50 20.74
N TRP A 136 24.80 1.86 19.90
CA TRP A 136 24.90 3.01 19.01
C TRP A 136 24.51 4.28 19.77
N THR A 137 25.47 5.18 19.94
CA THR A 137 25.31 6.42 20.68
C THR A 137 25.41 7.64 19.79
N GLY A 138 24.77 8.73 20.18
CA GLY A 138 24.96 10.02 19.54
C GLY A 138 26.32 10.66 19.84
N PHE A 139 26.45 11.92 19.46
CA PHE A 139 27.71 12.67 19.52
C PHE A 139 28.17 12.94 20.95
N ASP A 140 27.26 13.00 21.92
CA ASP A 140 27.58 13.19 23.34
C ASP A 140 27.66 11.88 24.14
N GLY A 141 27.56 10.73 23.46
CA GLY A 141 27.67 9.40 24.06
C GLY A 141 26.36 8.85 24.65
N ARG A 142 25.24 9.57 24.58
CA ARG A 142 23.93 9.02 24.98
C ARG A 142 23.37 8.08 23.90
N ALA A 143 22.59 7.10 24.34
CA ALA A 143 21.88 6.19 23.45
C ALA A 143 20.83 6.93 22.60
N ILE A 144 20.59 6.42 21.39
CA ILE A 144 19.54 6.96 20.51
C ILE A 144 18.16 6.67 21.09
N THR A 145 17.33 7.70 21.24
CA THR A 145 15.94 7.60 21.70
C THR A 145 14.91 7.88 20.62
N ASP A 146 15.33 8.52 19.52
CA ASP A 146 14.45 8.93 18.42
C ASP A 146 15.08 8.60 17.08
N VAL A 147 14.29 8.09 16.15
CA VAL A 147 14.72 7.79 14.78
C VAL A 147 13.78 8.46 13.80
N VAL A 148 14.31 9.30 12.92
CA VAL A 148 13.56 10.01 11.88
C VAL A 148 13.86 9.34 10.53
N ASN A 149 12.85 8.69 9.94
CA ASN A 149 12.93 8.20 8.57
C ASN A 149 12.53 9.33 7.60
N ILE A 150 13.44 9.72 6.72
CA ILE A 150 13.20 10.72 5.67
C ILE A 150 13.11 10.00 4.32
N GLY A 151 11.93 10.03 3.71
CA GLY A 151 11.64 9.37 2.44
C GLY A 151 10.25 9.74 1.93
N ILE A 152 9.97 9.55 0.64
CA ILE A 152 8.65 9.83 0.06
C ILE A 152 8.12 8.65 -0.73
N GLY A 153 6.79 8.51 -0.80
CA GLY A 153 6.12 7.41 -1.50
C GLY A 153 6.53 6.06 -0.91
N GLY A 154 7.17 5.21 -1.73
CA GLY A 154 7.54 3.85 -1.32
C GLY A 154 8.57 3.80 -0.18
N SER A 155 9.37 4.85 -0.04
CA SER A 155 10.35 5.02 1.05
C SER A 155 9.73 5.47 2.38
N ASP A 156 8.41 5.69 2.43
CA ASP A 156 7.69 6.18 3.61
C ASP A 156 6.44 5.35 3.91
N LEU A 157 5.52 5.20 2.95
CA LEU A 157 4.18 4.67 3.18
C LEU A 157 4.20 3.25 3.78
N GLY A 158 5.04 2.36 3.23
CA GLY A 158 5.22 1.00 3.75
C GLY A 158 5.82 1.00 5.17
N PRO A 159 7.04 1.54 5.35
CA PRO A 159 7.67 1.62 6.67
C PRO A 159 6.82 2.30 7.75
N ARG A 160 6.21 3.45 7.43
CA ARG A 160 5.34 4.20 8.35
C ARG A 160 4.13 3.36 8.77
N MET A 161 3.46 2.72 7.82
CA MET A 161 2.30 1.88 8.10
C MET A 161 2.66 0.69 8.98
N VAL A 162 3.74 -0.04 8.67
CA VAL A 162 4.14 -1.22 9.45
C VAL A 162 4.59 -0.83 10.86
N CYS A 163 5.43 0.21 10.99
CA CYS A 163 5.86 0.69 12.30
C CYS A 163 4.68 1.12 13.17
N ARG A 164 3.72 1.87 12.60
CA ARG A 164 2.51 2.31 13.29
C ARG A 164 1.65 1.11 13.72
N ALA A 165 1.36 0.20 12.79
CA ALA A 165 0.50 -0.96 13.04
C ALA A 165 1.06 -1.85 14.16
N LEU A 166 2.35 -2.20 14.09
CA LEU A 166 2.97 -3.08 15.06
C LEU A 166 3.22 -2.38 16.41
N ALA A 167 3.54 -1.08 16.42
CA ALA A 167 3.65 -0.33 17.66
C ALA A 167 2.31 -0.25 18.41
N SER A 168 1.22 0.07 17.69
CA SER A 168 -0.13 0.10 18.27
C SER A 168 -0.63 -1.29 18.68
N ALA A 169 -0.05 -2.36 18.14
CA ALA A 169 -0.34 -3.74 18.55
C ALA A 169 0.48 -4.23 19.76
N GLY A 170 1.23 -3.34 20.44
CA GLY A 170 2.07 -3.71 21.57
C GLY A 170 3.32 -4.51 21.19
N MET A 171 3.65 -4.57 19.89
CA MET A 171 4.83 -5.28 19.37
C MET A 171 6.06 -4.38 19.26
N ALA A 172 5.92 -3.07 19.47
CA ALA A 172 7.06 -2.21 19.74
C ALA A 172 7.53 -2.44 21.19
N ASP A 173 8.78 -2.84 21.33
CA ASP A 173 9.43 -2.94 22.64
C ASP A 173 9.58 -1.53 23.25
N HIS A 174 9.23 -1.37 24.52
CA HIS A 174 9.46 -0.11 25.24
C HIS A 174 10.95 0.27 25.36
N ALA A 175 11.87 -0.67 25.08
CA ALA A 175 13.30 -0.42 25.03
C ALA A 175 13.81 0.17 23.69
N GLY A 176 13.00 0.16 22.62
CA GLY A 176 13.41 0.69 21.30
C GLY A 176 13.23 2.21 21.17
N PRO A 177 13.87 2.86 20.19
CA PRO A 177 13.69 4.29 19.96
C PRO A 177 12.29 4.61 19.40
N ARG A 178 11.83 5.84 19.63
CA ARG A 178 10.59 6.37 19.04
C ARG A 178 10.80 6.65 17.56
N MET A 179 9.87 6.19 16.74
CA MET A 179 9.93 6.35 15.29
C MET A 179 9.16 7.57 14.82
N HIS A 180 9.79 8.36 13.96
CA HIS A 180 9.23 9.54 13.29
C HIS A 180 9.43 9.41 11.79
N PHE A 181 8.54 10.02 11.01
CA PHE A 181 8.53 9.87 9.56
C PHE A 181 8.25 11.21 8.88
N VAL A 182 9.19 11.65 8.04
CA VAL A 182 9.11 12.91 7.30
C VAL A 182 9.15 12.61 5.81
N ALA A 183 8.11 13.06 5.10
CA ALA A 183 7.95 12.78 3.69
C ALA A 183 7.70 14.02 2.84
N ASN A 184 6.94 14.98 3.35
CA ASN A 184 6.54 16.14 2.58
C ASN A 184 7.68 17.16 2.48
N VAL A 185 7.78 17.87 1.36
CA VAL A 185 8.71 19.02 1.21
C VAL A 185 8.17 20.30 1.84
N ASP A 186 6.87 20.33 2.18
CA ASP A 186 6.32 21.33 3.09
C ASP A 186 7.11 21.32 4.41
N GLY A 187 7.81 22.42 4.70
CA GLY A 187 8.68 22.55 5.87
C GLY A 187 7.96 22.32 7.19
N SER A 188 6.63 22.40 7.23
CA SER A 188 5.81 22.07 8.40
C SER A 188 5.99 20.62 8.86
N ASP A 189 6.22 19.67 7.94
CA ASP A 189 6.37 18.26 8.29
C ASP A 189 7.66 18.01 9.07
N LEU A 190 8.79 18.50 8.54
CA LEU A 190 10.09 18.40 9.20
C LEU A 190 10.15 19.25 10.47
N ALA A 191 9.71 20.51 10.43
CA ALA A 191 9.81 21.43 11.56
C ALA A 191 9.05 20.92 12.79
N ARG A 192 7.81 20.45 12.60
CA ARG A 192 7.00 19.85 13.67
C ARG A 192 7.63 18.58 14.22
N THR A 193 8.25 17.78 13.35
CA THR A 193 8.91 16.54 13.75
C THR A 193 10.16 16.81 14.59
N LEU A 194 11.00 17.77 14.21
CA LEU A 194 12.25 18.08 14.90
C LEU A 194 12.06 18.91 16.17
N ALA A 195 11.00 19.73 16.26
CA ALA A 195 10.78 20.64 17.39
C ALA A 195 10.87 20.02 18.80
N PRO A 196 10.34 18.81 19.06
CA PRO A 196 10.45 18.17 20.38
C PRO A 196 11.70 17.29 20.56
N LEU A 197 12.56 17.16 19.55
CA LEU A 197 13.67 16.18 19.56
C LEU A 197 14.96 16.78 20.10
N ASP A 198 15.79 15.92 20.69
CA ASP A 198 17.15 16.24 21.11
C ASP A 198 18.14 15.68 20.07
N ALA A 199 18.91 16.56 19.43
CA ALA A 199 19.88 16.18 18.40
C ALA A 199 20.91 15.16 18.90
N ALA A 200 21.31 15.21 20.17
CA ALA A 200 22.29 14.27 20.71
C ALA A 200 21.74 12.83 20.84
N THR A 201 20.43 12.63 20.78
CA THR A 201 19.78 11.32 20.90
C THR A 201 18.90 10.95 19.69
N THR A 202 19.02 11.71 18.59
CA THR A 202 18.23 11.50 17.36
C THR A 202 19.09 10.88 16.26
N LEU A 203 18.59 9.85 15.59
CA LEU A 203 19.19 9.26 14.38
C LEU A 203 18.29 9.54 13.16
N VAL A 204 18.89 9.79 12.01
CA VAL A 204 18.19 10.01 10.75
C VAL A 204 18.51 8.87 9.77
N ILE A 205 17.47 8.25 9.22
CA ILE A 205 17.55 7.29 8.12
C ILE A 205 17.10 8.01 6.85
N VAL A 206 18.00 8.22 5.89
CA VAL A 206 17.68 8.86 4.61
C VAL A 206 17.42 7.80 3.55
N CYS A 207 16.15 7.67 3.11
CA CYS A 207 15.67 6.63 2.22
C CYS A 207 15.38 7.16 0.81
N SER A 208 16.35 7.03 -0.10
CA SER A 208 16.18 7.39 -1.52
C SER A 208 17.05 6.52 -2.43
N LYS A 209 16.42 5.86 -3.40
CA LYS A 209 17.11 5.00 -4.39
C LYS A 209 18.24 5.75 -5.10
N THR A 210 17.93 6.90 -5.68
CA THR A 210 18.89 7.72 -6.45
C THR A 210 19.72 8.63 -5.56
N PHE A 211 19.27 8.89 -4.33
CA PHE A 211 19.82 9.90 -3.43
C PHE A 211 19.79 11.32 -4.02
N THR A 212 18.83 11.58 -4.91
CA THR A 212 18.63 12.86 -5.60
C THR A 212 17.19 13.34 -5.58
N THR A 213 16.29 12.59 -4.92
CA THR A 213 14.87 12.94 -4.80
C THR A 213 14.73 14.29 -4.09
N LEU A 214 14.11 15.28 -4.76
CA LEU A 214 14.08 16.67 -4.32
C LEU A 214 13.60 16.81 -2.87
N GLU A 215 12.43 16.23 -2.57
CA GLU A 215 11.77 16.31 -1.26
C GLU A 215 12.64 15.67 -0.18
N THR A 216 13.17 14.47 -0.45
CA THR A 216 14.04 13.74 0.49
C THR A 216 15.34 14.50 0.76
N MET A 217 15.98 15.04 -0.27
CA MET A 217 17.28 15.72 -0.11
C MET A 217 17.14 17.12 0.50
N ALA A 218 16.04 17.85 0.23
CA ALA A 218 15.73 19.09 0.91
C ALA A 218 15.53 18.87 2.42
N ASN A 219 14.78 17.83 2.79
CA ASN A 219 14.56 17.47 4.18
C ASN A 219 15.84 16.96 4.86
N ALA A 220 16.61 16.09 4.21
CA ALA A 220 17.87 15.58 4.74
C ALA A 220 18.90 16.70 4.94
N GLY A 221 19.00 17.64 3.99
CA GLY A 221 19.86 18.82 4.09
C GLY A 221 19.48 19.70 5.28
N THR A 222 18.18 20.01 5.42
CA THR A 222 17.68 20.81 6.54
C THR A 222 17.87 20.11 7.89
N ALA A 223 17.63 18.80 7.96
CA ALA A 223 17.89 18.02 9.17
C ALA A 223 19.37 18.04 9.54
N ARG A 224 20.28 17.86 8.57
CA ARG A 224 21.73 17.96 8.80
C ARG A 224 22.12 19.32 9.36
N ASP A 225 21.58 20.39 8.79
CA ASP A 225 21.87 21.75 9.25
C ASP A 225 21.31 21.99 10.66
N TRP A 226 20.16 21.40 11.00
CA TRP A 226 19.63 21.38 12.37
C TRP A 226 20.59 20.72 13.37
N PHE A 227 21.17 19.55 13.06
CA PHE A 227 22.18 18.94 13.96
C PHE A 227 23.38 19.87 14.22
N VAL A 228 23.88 20.54 13.19
CA VAL A 228 25.00 21.49 13.33
C VAL A 228 24.61 22.69 14.18
N GLN A 229 23.39 23.21 14.01
CA GLN A 229 22.87 24.30 14.84
C GLN A 229 22.68 23.89 16.31
N GLN A 230 22.43 22.61 16.57
CA GLN A 230 22.32 22.03 17.92
C GLN A 230 23.66 21.61 18.53
N GLY A 231 24.80 21.94 17.88
CA GLY A 231 26.13 21.77 18.45
C GLY A 231 26.90 20.53 17.97
N ALA A 232 26.35 19.73 17.04
CA ALA A 232 27.11 18.63 16.42
C ALA A 232 28.19 19.17 15.47
N SER A 233 29.40 18.62 15.53
CA SER A 233 30.40 18.88 14.50
C SER A 233 30.05 18.12 13.20
N ARG A 234 30.69 18.49 12.08
CA ARG A 234 30.52 17.73 10.83
C ARG A 234 30.97 16.27 10.94
N ALA A 235 31.97 15.98 11.77
CA ALA A 235 32.44 14.61 12.00
C ALA A 235 31.42 13.79 12.79
N ASP A 236 30.65 14.43 13.67
CA ASP A 236 29.63 13.78 14.48
C ASP A 236 28.44 13.28 13.66
N LEU A 237 28.16 13.90 12.51
CA LEU A 237 27.05 13.52 11.62
C LEU A 237 27.09 12.05 11.19
N ALA A 238 28.28 11.44 11.12
CA ALA A 238 28.43 10.03 10.78
C ALA A 238 27.74 9.07 11.79
N ARG A 239 27.49 9.53 13.02
CA ARG A 239 26.73 8.80 14.05
C ARG A 239 25.22 9.05 14.00
N HIS A 240 24.79 10.09 13.31
CA HIS A 240 23.42 10.57 13.29
C HIS A 240 22.72 10.41 11.95
N PHE A 241 23.44 10.01 10.91
CA PHE A 241 22.88 9.78 9.59
C PHE A 241 23.31 8.42 9.03
N VAL A 242 22.31 7.67 8.57
CA VAL A 242 22.49 6.46 7.77
C VAL A 242 21.69 6.58 6.48
N ALA A 243 22.08 5.84 5.44
CA ALA A 243 21.46 5.93 4.13
C ALA A 243 20.90 4.58 3.66
N VAL A 244 19.70 4.60 3.10
CA VAL A 244 19.16 3.50 2.30
C VAL A 244 19.11 3.97 0.85
N SER A 245 20.02 3.46 0.03
CA SER A 245 20.24 3.97 -1.33
C SER A 245 20.97 2.98 -2.21
N THR A 246 21.03 3.25 -3.52
CA THR A 246 21.93 2.55 -4.45
C THR A 246 23.10 3.43 -4.90
N ASN A 247 23.13 4.71 -4.49
CA ASN A 247 24.09 5.70 -4.97
C ASN A 247 25.17 6.01 -3.92
N ARG A 248 26.21 5.17 -3.89
CA ARG A 248 27.30 5.28 -2.90
C ARG A 248 28.05 6.61 -2.97
N GLU A 249 28.25 7.15 -4.16
CA GLU A 249 28.98 8.42 -4.35
C GLU A 249 28.19 9.60 -3.77
N ALA A 250 26.89 9.68 -4.02
CA ALA A 250 26.04 10.73 -3.47
C ALA A 250 25.89 10.63 -1.94
N VAL A 251 25.81 9.42 -1.40
CA VAL A 251 25.79 9.17 0.06
C VAL A 251 27.08 9.67 0.72
N ALA A 252 28.24 9.32 0.16
CA ALA A 252 29.53 9.79 0.65
C ALA A 252 29.67 11.32 0.55
N ALA A 253 29.24 11.90 -0.58
CA ALA A 253 29.26 13.35 -0.80
C ALA A 253 28.36 14.13 0.17
N PHE A 254 27.27 13.52 0.64
CA PHE A 254 26.41 14.11 1.67
C PHE A 254 27.05 14.12 3.06
N GLY A 255 28.05 13.25 3.30
CA GLY A 255 28.77 13.12 4.56
C GLY A 255 28.38 11.91 5.40
N ILE A 256 27.66 10.94 4.82
CA ILE A 256 27.36 9.66 5.46
C ILE A 256 28.50 8.69 5.16
N ASP A 257 28.99 7.99 6.20
CA ASP A 257 29.95 6.91 6.02
C ASP A 257 29.35 5.82 5.13
N PRO A 258 29.98 5.42 4.02
CA PRO A 258 29.50 4.32 3.19
C PRO A 258 29.30 2.99 3.93
N ALA A 259 29.92 2.78 5.10
CA ALA A 259 29.64 1.63 5.97
C ALA A 259 28.22 1.68 6.60
N ASN A 260 27.66 2.88 6.70
CA ASN A 260 26.31 3.17 7.18
C ASN A 260 25.31 3.32 6.02
N MET A 261 25.68 2.84 4.83
CA MET A 261 24.80 2.70 3.68
C MET A 261 24.26 1.27 3.61
N PHE A 262 22.95 1.14 3.43
CA PHE A 262 22.24 -0.11 3.27
C PHE A 262 21.73 -0.18 1.82
N PRO A 263 22.37 -1.00 0.96
CA PRO A 263 22.03 -1.04 -0.45
C PRO A 263 20.74 -1.84 -0.71
N PHE A 264 20.14 -1.58 -1.87
CA PHE A 264 19.10 -2.40 -2.47
C PHE A 264 19.22 -2.33 -4.00
N TRP A 265 18.32 -2.98 -4.75
CA TRP A 265 18.53 -3.24 -6.18
C TRP A 265 17.51 -2.55 -7.09
N ASP A 266 17.84 -2.51 -8.38
CA ASP A 266 17.02 -1.87 -9.40
C ASP A 266 15.68 -2.60 -9.64
N TRP A 267 15.66 -3.93 -9.51
CA TRP A 267 14.49 -4.81 -9.58
C TRP A 267 13.53 -4.69 -8.38
N VAL A 268 13.90 -3.89 -7.36
CA VAL A 268 13.00 -3.49 -6.28
C VAL A 268 12.29 -2.19 -6.66
N GLY A 269 11.00 -2.29 -6.94
CA GLY A 269 10.12 -1.13 -7.14
C GLY A 269 9.82 -0.43 -5.81
N GLY A 270 9.70 0.90 -5.83
CA GLY A 270 9.51 1.69 -4.59
C GLY A 270 8.31 1.24 -3.75
N ARG A 271 7.15 1.04 -4.38
CA ARG A 271 5.92 0.55 -3.72
C ARG A 271 5.95 -0.93 -3.29
N PHE A 272 7.04 -1.64 -3.59
CA PHE A 272 7.32 -3.03 -3.20
C PHE A 272 8.60 -3.14 -2.33
N SER A 273 9.09 -2.01 -1.79
CA SER A 273 10.45 -1.94 -1.24
C SER A 273 10.58 -2.19 0.26
N LEU A 274 9.48 -2.19 1.02
CA LEU A 274 9.50 -2.27 2.49
C LEU A 274 10.22 -3.52 3.04
N TRP A 275 10.35 -4.57 2.23
CA TRP A 275 11.04 -5.82 2.56
C TRP A 275 12.57 -5.72 2.47
N SER A 276 13.08 -4.70 1.77
CA SER A 276 14.51 -4.45 1.57
C SER A 276 15.10 -3.61 2.70
N ALA A 277 16.29 -3.04 2.48
CA ALA A 277 16.87 -2.00 3.33
C ALA A 277 15.93 -0.81 3.61
N VAL A 278 14.91 -0.55 2.79
CA VAL A 278 13.88 0.47 3.08
C VAL A 278 13.10 0.14 4.36
N GLY A 279 13.01 -1.13 4.73
CA GLY A 279 12.47 -1.61 6.00
C GLY A 279 13.38 -1.42 7.22
N LEU A 280 14.53 -0.74 7.10
CA LEU A 280 15.46 -0.54 8.23
C LEU A 280 14.78 0.12 9.43
N SER A 281 13.92 1.11 9.19
CA SER A 281 13.13 1.75 10.24
C SER A 281 12.17 0.78 10.93
N ILE A 282 11.65 -0.24 10.21
CA ILE A 282 10.84 -1.31 10.80
C ILE A 282 11.70 -2.19 11.71
N ALA A 283 12.85 -2.66 11.21
CA ALA A 283 13.77 -3.48 11.99
C ALA A 283 14.22 -2.78 13.29
N VAL A 284 14.50 -1.47 13.24
CA VAL A 284 14.83 -0.67 14.41
C VAL A 284 13.64 -0.55 15.37
N ALA A 285 12.43 -0.34 14.85
CA ALA A 285 11.22 -0.16 15.66
C ALA A 285 10.83 -1.42 16.45
N VAL A 286 10.78 -2.58 15.77
CA VAL A 286 10.22 -3.82 16.36
C VAL A 286 11.28 -4.86 16.73
N GLY A 287 12.53 -4.66 16.33
CA GLY A 287 13.61 -5.63 16.45
C GLY A 287 13.70 -6.55 15.24
N PHE A 288 14.90 -7.04 14.94
CA PHE A 288 15.14 -7.78 13.70
C PHE A 288 14.43 -9.14 13.67
N THR A 289 14.28 -9.82 14.82
CA THR A 289 13.49 -11.06 14.91
C THR A 289 12.06 -10.87 14.41
N ARG A 290 11.38 -9.80 14.85
CA ARG A 290 10.02 -9.48 14.38
C ARG A 290 10.00 -9.02 12.94
N PHE A 291 11.04 -8.34 12.47
CA PHE A 291 11.19 -8.02 11.05
C PHE A 291 11.35 -9.30 10.21
N ARG A 292 12.07 -10.32 10.70
CA ARG A 292 12.17 -11.63 10.05
C ARG A 292 10.82 -12.34 10.01
N GLU A 293 10.05 -12.34 11.09
CA GLU A 293 8.69 -12.89 11.11
C GLU A 293 7.77 -12.21 10.07
N LEU A 294 7.90 -10.89 9.91
CA LEU A 294 7.21 -10.13 8.86
C LEU A 294 7.58 -10.62 7.45
N LEU A 295 8.88 -10.80 7.18
CA LEU A 295 9.38 -11.32 5.90
C LEU A 295 8.85 -12.74 5.66
N ASP A 296 8.95 -13.60 6.65
CA ASP A 296 8.56 -14.99 6.49
C ASP A 296 7.04 -15.12 6.23
N GLY A 297 6.21 -14.27 6.85
CA GLY A 297 4.76 -14.27 6.63
C GLY A 297 4.39 -13.86 5.21
N ALA A 298 5.12 -12.88 4.68
CA ALA A 298 5.03 -12.49 3.30
C ALA A 298 5.53 -13.60 2.34
N ARG A 299 6.61 -14.32 2.69
CA ARG A 299 7.11 -15.48 1.93
C ARG A 299 6.09 -16.62 1.90
N ALA A 300 5.39 -16.88 3.00
CA ALA A 300 4.35 -17.90 3.02
C ALA A 300 3.23 -17.60 2.01
N MET A 301 2.84 -16.33 1.87
CA MET A 301 1.88 -15.90 0.86
C MET A 301 2.46 -15.97 -0.58
N ASP A 302 3.77 -15.77 -0.78
CA ASP A 302 4.41 -16.04 -2.07
C ASP A 302 4.27 -17.50 -2.49
N LEU A 303 4.57 -18.41 -1.57
CA LEU A 303 4.48 -19.84 -1.80
C LEU A 303 3.05 -20.27 -2.06
N HIS A 304 2.08 -19.70 -1.32
CA HIS A 304 0.65 -19.89 -1.60
C HIS A 304 0.30 -19.41 -3.01
N PHE A 305 0.71 -18.20 -3.39
CA PHE A 305 0.42 -17.64 -4.71
C PHE A 305 1.03 -18.48 -5.85
N ALA A 306 2.23 -19.01 -5.65
CA ALA A 306 2.94 -19.85 -6.62
C ALA A 306 2.33 -21.25 -6.78
N SER A 307 1.82 -21.86 -5.70
CA SER A 307 1.49 -23.29 -5.68
C SER A 307 0.00 -23.62 -5.58
N ALA A 308 -0.82 -22.74 -4.98
CA ALA A 308 -2.21 -23.07 -4.71
C ALA A 308 -3.06 -23.16 -5.99
N PRO A 309 -4.04 -24.09 -6.06
CA PRO A 309 -5.00 -24.15 -7.15
C PRO A 309 -5.71 -22.80 -7.33
N PRO A 310 -5.94 -22.31 -8.57
CA PRO A 310 -6.52 -20.98 -8.80
C PRO A 310 -7.81 -20.68 -8.04
N ALA A 311 -8.67 -21.68 -7.84
CA ALA A 311 -9.94 -21.54 -7.11
C ALA A 311 -9.79 -21.42 -5.57
N GLN A 312 -8.59 -21.69 -5.02
CA GLN A 312 -8.26 -21.57 -3.59
C GLN A 312 -7.14 -20.54 -3.35
N ASN A 313 -6.66 -19.90 -4.41
CA ASN A 313 -5.55 -18.97 -4.38
C ASN A 313 -6.07 -17.57 -4.04
N LEU A 314 -5.80 -17.09 -2.83
CA LEU A 314 -6.35 -15.86 -2.26
C LEU A 314 -6.08 -14.63 -3.16
N PRO A 315 -4.82 -14.37 -3.58
CA PRO A 315 -4.53 -13.28 -4.51
C PRO A 315 -5.26 -13.40 -5.85
N MET A 316 -5.36 -14.62 -6.41
CA MET A 316 -6.06 -14.87 -7.66
C MET A 316 -7.55 -14.54 -7.55
N LEU A 317 -8.21 -15.03 -6.50
CA LEU A 317 -9.64 -14.78 -6.25
C LEU A 317 -9.93 -13.28 -6.12
N LEU A 318 -9.15 -12.57 -5.30
CA LEU A 318 -9.34 -11.12 -5.11
C LEU A 318 -9.08 -10.33 -6.40
N GLY A 319 -8.00 -10.64 -7.13
CA GLY A 319 -7.69 -9.96 -8.38
C GLY A 319 -8.74 -10.20 -9.48
N LEU A 320 -9.32 -11.41 -9.53
CA LEU A 320 -10.44 -11.72 -10.42
C LEU A 320 -11.71 -10.96 -10.05
N LEU A 321 -12.02 -10.84 -8.76
CA LEU A 321 -13.15 -10.03 -8.28
C LEU A 321 -12.95 -8.55 -8.64
N ASP A 322 -11.74 -8.01 -8.51
CA ASP A 322 -11.47 -6.62 -8.89
C ASP A 322 -11.74 -6.38 -10.38
N VAL A 323 -11.26 -7.28 -11.25
CA VAL A 323 -11.53 -7.19 -12.69
C VAL A 323 -13.01 -7.40 -12.99
N TRP A 324 -13.70 -8.31 -12.29
CA TRP A 324 -15.14 -8.51 -12.39
C TRP A 324 -15.89 -7.18 -12.16
N TYR A 325 -15.65 -6.55 -11.02
CA TYR A 325 -16.32 -5.32 -10.64
C TYR A 325 -15.92 -4.14 -11.52
N ARG A 326 -14.62 -3.98 -11.77
CA ARG A 326 -14.11 -2.84 -12.54
C ARG A 326 -14.53 -2.89 -14.00
N SER A 327 -14.30 -4.03 -14.64
CA SER A 327 -14.39 -4.12 -16.10
C SER A 327 -15.75 -4.59 -16.63
N PHE A 328 -16.57 -5.24 -15.79
CA PHE A 328 -17.88 -5.75 -16.22
C PHE A 328 -19.05 -5.08 -15.50
N LEU A 329 -18.88 -4.70 -14.23
CA LEU A 329 -19.93 -4.01 -13.46
C LEU A 329 -19.68 -2.49 -13.29
N GLY A 330 -18.60 -1.97 -13.86
CA GLY A 330 -18.33 -0.53 -13.93
C GLY A 330 -17.96 0.13 -12.60
N ALA A 331 -17.54 -0.64 -11.59
CA ALA A 331 -17.13 -0.08 -10.30
C ALA A 331 -15.86 0.78 -10.46
N GLY A 332 -16.03 2.10 -10.31
CA GLY A 332 -14.96 3.09 -10.47
C GLY A 332 -13.99 3.15 -9.29
N SER A 333 -14.42 2.69 -8.11
CA SER A 333 -13.67 2.75 -6.86
C SER A 333 -13.87 1.47 -6.03
N ARG A 334 -12.95 1.23 -5.10
CA ARG A 334 -13.01 0.16 -4.09
C ARG A 334 -12.69 0.74 -2.72
N CYS A 335 -13.53 0.42 -1.74
CA CYS A 335 -13.35 0.82 -0.36
C CYS A 335 -12.54 -0.24 0.41
N VAL A 336 -11.57 0.18 1.22
CA VAL A 336 -10.86 -0.66 2.18
C VAL A 336 -11.21 -0.17 3.58
N ALA A 337 -11.86 -1.02 4.37
CA ALA A 337 -12.32 -0.68 5.71
C ALA A 337 -11.71 -1.64 6.74
N PRO A 338 -10.51 -1.34 7.29
CA PRO A 338 -9.94 -2.12 8.38
C PRO A 338 -10.73 -1.89 9.68
N TYR A 339 -11.38 -2.92 10.20
CA TYR A 339 -11.94 -2.98 11.56
C TYR A 339 -10.84 -3.41 12.53
N CYS A 340 -9.77 -2.60 12.53
CA CYS A 340 -8.57 -2.76 13.32
C CYS A 340 -7.83 -1.41 13.30
N GLU A 341 -7.95 -0.63 14.37
CA GLU A 341 -7.41 0.74 14.43
C GLU A 341 -5.91 0.84 14.09
N PRO A 342 -5.03 -0.08 14.54
CA PRO A 342 -3.62 -0.07 14.13
C PRO A 342 -3.38 -0.09 12.60
N LEU A 343 -4.35 -0.56 11.81
CA LEU A 343 -4.26 -0.62 10.34
C LEU A 343 -4.77 0.67 9.66
N GLU A 344 -4.86 1.79 10.37
CA GLU A 344 -5.37 3.07 9.81
C GLU A 344 -4.62 3.56 8.57
N LEU A 345 -3.34 3.23 8.44
CA LEU A 345 -2.51 3.62 7.29
C LEU A 345 -2.53 2.58 6.15
N LEU A 346 -3.19 1.43 6.34
CA LEU A 346 -3.26 0.40 5.30
C LEU A 346 -3.93 0.91 4.01
N PRO A 347 -5.07 1.65 4.04
CA PRO A 347 -5.64 2.22 2.82
C PRO A 347 -4.67 3.13 2.06
N ALA A 348 -3.88 3.95 2.74
CA ALA A 348 -2.89 4.83 2.12
C ALA A 348 -1.72 4.06 1.50
N PHE A 349 -1.27 2.98 2.14
CA PHE A 349 -0.30 2.06 1.55
C PHE A 349 -0.84 1.41 0.27
N LEU A 350 -2.08 0.89 0.31
CA LEU A 350 -2.72 0.23 -0.83
C LEU A 350 -3.00 1.19 -1.99
N GLN A 351 -3.28 2.46 -1.71
CA GLN A 351 -3.40 3.50 -2.72
C GLN A 351 -2.15 3.56 -3.61
N GLN A 352 -0.96 3.65 -3.02
CA GLN A 352 0.25 3.67 -3.82
C GLN A 352 0.45 2.31 -4.51
N LEU A 353 0.35 1.21 -3.77
CA LEU A 353 0.60 -0.12 -4.31
C LEU A 353 -0.25 -0.40 -5.55
N GLU A 354 -1.55 -0.17 -5.49
CA GLU A 354 -2.48 -0.53 -6.56
C GLU A 354 -2.61 0.56 -7.63
N MET A 355 -2.76 1.83 -7.24
CA MET A 355 -3.03 2.91 -8.20
C MET A 355 -1.78 3.27 -8.99
N GLU A 356 -0.60 3.27 -8.39
CA GLU A 356 0.65 3.54 -9.12
C GLU A 356 1.06 2.34 -9.98
N SER A 357 0.79 1.10 -9.53
CA SER A 357 1.03 -0.10 -10.34
C SER A 357 0.09 -0.19 -11.53
N ASN A 358 -1.22 -0.11 -11.28
CA ASN A 358 -2.23 -0.51 -12.24
C ASN A 358 -3.06 0.65 -12.80
N GLY A 359 -2.82 1.89 -12.38
CA GLY A 359 -3.41 3.11 -12.96
C GLY A 359 -2.82 3.46 -14.31
N LYS A 360 -2.93 2.55 -15.28
CA LYS A 360 -2.30 2.63 -16.61
C LYS A 360 -3.36 2.81 -17.70
N SER A 361 -2.94 3.35 -18.83
CA SER A 361 -3.79 3.54 -20.03
C SER A 361 -3.27 2.76 -21.25
N VAL A 362 -2.06 2.20 -21.16
CA VAL A 362 -1.37 1.50 -22.25
C VAL A 362 -1.11 0.05 -21.83
N ARG A 363 -1.38 -0.89 -22.72
CA ARG A 363 -1.08 -2.32 -22.58
C ARG A 363 0.39 -2.60 -22.87
N LEU A 364 0.84 -3.79 -22.52
CA LEU A 364 2.21 -4.27 -22.79
C LEU A 364 2.57 -4.32 -24.29
N ASP A 365 1.56 -4.44 -25.16
CA ASP A 365 1.75 -4.40 -26.62
C ASP A 365 1.72 -2.99 -27.23
N GLY A 366 1.61 -1.95 -26.38
CA GLY A 366 1.51 -0.55 -26.81
C GLY A 366 0.10 -0.08 -27.17
N GLY A 367 -0.91 -0.96 -27.19
CA GLY A 367 -2.30 -0.60 -27.45
C GLY A 367 -2.99 0.06 -26.25
N SER A 368 -4.02 0.88 -26.50
CA SER A 368 -4.80 1.52 -25.44
C SER A 368 -5.72 0.55 -24.70
N ILE A 369 -5.91 0.77 -23.40
CA ILE A 369 -6.87 0.01 -22.58
C ILE A 369 -8.29 0.53 -22.81
N GLN A 370 -9.22 -0.38 -23.12
CA GLN A 370 -10.63 -0.04 -23.42
C GLN A 370 -11.58 -0.27 -22.23
N ALA A 371 -11.23 -1.15 -21.28
CA ALA A 371 -12.12 -1.61 -20.22
C ALA A 371 -11.86 -0.96 -18.85
N GLY A 372 -11.10 0.15 -18.83
CA GLY A 372 -10.50 0.70 -17.63
C GLY A 372 -9.39 -0.18 -17.04
N SER A 373 -8.66 0.39 -16.08
CA SER A 373 -7.64 -0.28 -15.28
C SER A 373 -7.95 -0.05 -13.78
N ALA A 374 -6.96 0.06 -12.89
CA ALA A 374 -7.19 0.12 -11.45
C ALA A 374 -8.35 1.05 -11.03
N PRO A 375 -9.23 0.60 -10.12
CA PRO A 375 -10.18 1.50 -9.48
C PRO A 375 -9.46 2.48 -8.55
N VAL A 376 -10.14 3.56 -8.17
CA VAL A 376 -9.68 4.41 -7.06
C VAL A 376 -9.78 3.61 -5.76
N VAL A 377 -8.66 3.44 -5.05
CA VAL A 377 -8.61 2.79 -3.74
C VAL A 377 -8.71 3.84 -2.65
N TRP A 378 -9.59 3.65 -1.68
CA TRP A 378 -9.81 4.62 -0.60
C TRP A 378 -10.44 3.96 0.62
N GLY A 379 -10.40 4.64 1.76
CA GLY A 379 -11.08 4.18 2.97
C GLY A 379 -10.39 4.65 4.25
N THR A 380 -10.97 4.26 5.38
CA THR A 380 -10.53 4.57 6.75
C THR A 380 -10.90 3.40 7.65
N THR A 381 -10.45 3.42 8.91
CA THR A 381 -10.79 2.37 9.86
C THR A 381 -12.30 2.31 10.13
N GLY A 382 -12.81 1.09 10.33
CA GLY A 382 -14.07 0.85 11.01
C GLY A 382 -13.86 1.01 12.52
N THR A 383 -14.75 1.63 13.28
CA THR A 383 -16.08 2.13 12.88
C THR A 383 -16.09 3.57 12.37
N ASN A 384 -14.97 4.28 12.34
CA ASN A 384 -14.91 5.70 11.95
C ASN A 384 -15.52 5.95 10.56
N GLY A 385 -15.21 5.10 9.58
CA GLY A 385 -15.80 5.16 8.23
C GLY A 385 -17.32 5.04 8.21
N GLN A 386 -17.89 4.27 9.13
CA GLN A 386 -19.35 4.12 9.26
C GLN A 386 -20.04 5.47 9.53
N HIS A 387 -19.38 6.32 10.31
CA HIS A 387 -19.88 7.63 10.71
C HIS A 387 -19.40 8.77 9.80
N ALA A 388 -18.81 8.45 8.65
CA ALA A 388 -18.31 9.43 7.68
C ALA A 388 -18.96 9.26 6.30
N TYR A 389 -18.78 8.12 5.65
CA TYR A 389 -19.16 7.93 4.24
C TYR A 389 -20.01 6.68 3.98
N PHE A 390 -20.31 5.87 5.00
CA PHE A 390 -21.16 4.67 4.79
C PHE A 390 -22.59 5.02 4.37
N GLN A 391 -23.06 6.25 4.60
CA GLN A 391 -24.27 6.78 3.96
C GLN A 391 -24.23 6.60 2.43
N MET A 392 -23.13 7.01 1.80
CA MET A 392 -22.92 6.83 0.36
C MET A 392 -22.77 5.34 0.00
N MET A 393 -22.10 4.56 0.85
CA MET A 393 -21.94 3.12 0.60
C MET A 393 -23.28 2.40 0.56
N HIS A 394 -24.24 2.79 1.41
CA HIS A 394 -25.55 2.14 1.53
C HIS A 394 -26.62 2.67 0.57
N GLN A 395 -26.71 3.98 0.40
CA GLN A 395 -27.81 4.63 -0.33
C GLN A 395 -27.32 5.52 -1.49
N GLY A 396 -26.01 5.59 -1.73
CA GLY A 396 -25.45 6.31 -2.87
C GLY A 396 -25.69 5.57 -4.19
N SER A 397 -25.73 6.32 -5.28
CA SER A 397 -25.98 5.80 -6.64
C SER A 397 -24.82 4.99 -7.24
N GLN A 398 -23.66 4.97 -6.58
CA GLN A 398 -22.47 4.27 -7.06
C GLN A 398 -22.39 2.86 -6.47
N LEU A 399 -22.02 1.90 -7.31
CA LEU A 399 -21.61 0.57 -6.87
C LEU A 399 -20.15 0.61 -6.42
N VAL A 400 -19.92 0.45 -5.12
CA VAL A 400 -18.58 0.44 -4.54
C VAL A 400 -18.37 -0.89 -3.79
N PRO A 401 -17.55 -1.81 -4.32
CA PRO A 401 -17.08 -2.96 -3.57
C PRO A 401 -16.28 -2.53 -2.34
N VAL A 402 -16.48 -3.23 -1.23
CA VAL A 402 -15.76 -2.98 0.03
C VAL A 402 -15.04 -4.23 0.50
N ASP A 403 -13.78 -4.07 0.91
CA ASP A 403 -13.05 -5.08 1.65
C ASP A 403 -13.07 -4.71 3.13
N PHE A 404 -13.79 -5.50 3.92
CA PHE A 404 -13.71 -5.48 5.37
C PHE A 404 -12.49 -6.29 5.80
N ILE A 405 -11.62 -5.71 6.63
CA ILE A 405 -10.43 -6.40 7.15
C ILE A 405 -10.48 -6.37 8.67
N ALA A 406 -10.52 -7.51 9.34
CA ALA A 406 -10.62 -7.57 10.80
C ALA A 406 -9.70 -8.65 11.39
N THR A 407 -9.38 -8.54 12.68
CA THR A 407 -8.65 -9.58 13.42
C THR A 407 -9.62 -10.42 14.25
N LEU A 408 -9.41 -11.74 14.33
CA LEU A 408 -10.18 -12.62 15.21
C LEU A 408 -9.77 -12.39 16.67
N GLU A 409 -8.47 -12.37 16.95
CA GLU A 409 -7.93 -12.04 18.25
C GLU A 409 -7.92 -10.50 18.47
N PRO A 410 -8.26 -10.03 19.67
CA PRO A 410 -8.23 -8.61 19.99
C PRO A 410 -6.81 -8.09 20.07
N VAL A 411 -6.57 -6.87 19.59
CA VAL A 411 -5.30 -6.15 19.78
C VAL A 411 -5.19 -5.55 21.19
N SER A 412 -6.31 -5.16 21.78
CA SER A 412 -6.40 -4.60 23.14
C SER A 412 -7.29 -5.48 24.02
N ASP A 413 -6.91 -5.62 25.28
CA ASP A 413 -7.61 -6.40 26.30
C ASP A 413 -8.83 -5.69 26.93
N LEU A 414 -9.21 -4.50 26.43
CA LEU A 414 -10.35 -3.75 26.96
C LEU A 414 -11.66 -4.56 26.87
N PRO A 415 -12.30 -4.90 28.01
CA PRO A 415 -13.42 -5.84 28.05
C PRO A 415 -14.58 -5.46 27.13
N GLY A 416 -14.95 -6.37 26.24
CA GLY A 416 -16.12 -6.24 25.37
C GLY A 416 -16.01 -5.18 24.28
N HIS A 417 -14.85 -4.54 24.05
CA HIS A 417 -14.64 -3.63 22.92
C HIS A 417 -14.54 -4.40 21.60
N HIS A 418 -13.72 -5.45 21.56
CA HIS A 418 -13.48 -6.23 20.34
C HIS A 418 -14.75 -6.91 19.80
N ALA A 419 -15.57 -7.48 20.68
CA ALA A 419 -16.85 -8.06 20.27
C ALA A 419 -17.78 -7.03 19.62
N LYS A 420 -17.83 -5.78 20.13
CA LYS A 420 -18.60 -4.70 19.51
C LYS A 420 -18.02 -4.29 18.16
N LEU A 421 -16.70 -4.26 18.03
CA LEU A 421 -16.01 -3.97 16.77
C LEU A 421 -16.36 -5.01 15.69
N LEU A 422 -16.24 -6.30 16.02
CA LEU A 422 -16.59 -7.40 15.10
C LEU A 422 -18.09 -7.42 14.78
N ALA A 423 -18.96 -7.20 15.76
CA ALA A 423 -20.40 -7.10 15.53
C ALA A 423 -20.72 -6.01 14.49
N ASN A 424 -20.08 -4.85 14.60
CA ASN A 424 -20.20 -3.77 13.62
C ASN A 424 -19.65 -4.16 12.24
N CYS A 425 -18.49 -4.82 12.18
CA CYS A 425 -17.91 -5.30 10.92
C CYS A 425 -18.89 -6.23 10.17
N PHE A 426 -19.40 -7.25 10.87
CA PHE A 426 -20.28 -8.25 10.28
C PHE A 426 -21.66 -7.68 9.94
N ALA A 427 -22.22 -6.83 10.81
CA ALA A 427 -23.50 -6.17 10.55
C ALA A 427 -23.45 -5.26 9.32
N GLN A 428 -22.32 -4.59 9.05
CA GLN A 428 -22.18 -3.78 7.84
C GLN A 428 -22.14 -4.64 6.57
N GLY A 429 -21.43 -5.77 6.59
CA GLY A 429 -21.45 -6.74 5.49
C GLY A 429 -22.85 -7.32 5.25
N GLU A 430 -23.60 -7.63 6.31
CA GLU A 430 -24.99 -8.09 6.21
C GLU A 430 -25.92 -7.00 5.67
N ALA A 431 -25.81 -5.76 6.16
CA ALA A 431 -26.64 -4.65 5.72
C ALA A 431 -26.44 -4.32 4.24
N LEU A 432 -25.19 -4.32 3.76
CA LEU A 432 -24.85 -4.12 2.34
C LEU A 432 -25.43 -5.23 1.45
N LEU A 433 -25.44 -6.47 1.92
CA LEU A 433 -26.05 -7.60 1.22
C LEU A 433 -27.59 -7.48 1.18
N ARG A 434 -28.22 -7.36 2.35
CA ARG A 434 -29.67 -7.52 2.54
C ARG A 434 -30.46 -6.30 2.07
N GLY A 435 -29.97 -5.11 2.39
CA GLY A 435 -30.76 -3.89 2.29
C GLY A 435 -32.00 -3.92 3.20
N ARG A 436 -32.94 -3.03 2.89
CA ARG A 436 -34.22 -2.87 3.59
C ARG A 436 -35.24 -2.33 2.60
N THR A 437 -36.27 -3.11 2.31
CA THR A 437 -37.32 -2.79 1.32
C THR A 437 -38.34 -1.79 1.87
N ALA A 438 -39.13 -1.16 0.98
CA ALA A 438 -40.20 -0.26 1.39
C ALA A 438 -41.24 -0.94 2.28
N ASP A 439 -41.56 -2.21 2.00
CA ASP A 439 -42.52 -2.98 2.80
C ASP A 439 -41.96 -3.32 4.18
N GLU A 440 -40.65 -3.60 4.30
CA GLU A 440 -39.98 -3.75 5.59
C GLU A 440 -40.01 -2.43 6.39
N VAL A 441 -39.77 -1.29 5.75
CA VAL A 441 -39.88 0.04 6.38
C VAL A 441 -41.30 0.30 6.90
N ARG A 442 -42.34 -0.02 6.12
CA ARG A 442 -43.73 0.12 6.56
C ARG A 442 -44.06 -0.82 7.72
N ALA A 443 -43.58 -2.07 7.66
CA ALA A 443 -43.78 -3.06 8.72
C ALA A 443 -43.11 -2.65 10.05
N GLU A 444 -42.04 -1.86 10.00
CA GLU A 444 -41.39 -1.24 11.17
C GLU A 444 -42.21 -0.08 11.79
N GLY A 445 -43.37 0.27 11.22
CA GLY A 445 -44.30 1.27 11.77
C GLY A 445 -44.13 2.68 11.21
N VAL A 446 -43.36 2.87 10.13
CA VAL A 446 -43.26 4.17 9.44
C VAL A 446 -44.53 4.43 8.64
N SER A 447 -45.37 5.34 9.12
CA SER A 447 -46.66 5.69 8.49
C SER A 447 -46.58 6.86 7.51
N ASP A 448 -45.50 7.64 7.54
CA ASP A 448 -45.28 8.73 6.59
C ASP A 448 -44.76 8.17 5.26
N GLU A 449 -45.67 8.01 4.29
CA GLU A 449 -45.33 7.49 2.95
C GLU A 449 -44.31 8.37 2.19
N ALA A 450 -44.19 9.66 2.54
CA ALA A 450 -43.17 10.52 1.94
C ALA A 450 -41.77 10.16 2.45
N LEU A 451 -41.67 9.65 3.68
CA LEU A 451 -40.40 9.25 4.31
C LEU A 451 -39.93 7.85 3.87
N VAL A 452 -40.86 6.95 3.52
CA VAL A 452 -40.54 5.54 3.19
C VAL A 452 -39.39 5.41 2.17
N PRO A 453 -39.38 6.10 1.01
CA PRO A 453 -38.29 5.96 0.03
C PRO A 453 -36.91 6.37 0.56
N HIS A 454 -36.85 7.29 1.52
CA HIS A 454 -35.60 7.74 2.13
C HIS A 454 -35.02 6.73 3.13
N LEU A 455 -35.85 5.82 3.63
CA LEU A 455 -35.48 4.77 4.58
C LEU A 455 -35.22 3.43 3.89
N VAL A 456 -35.40 3.33 2.57
CA VAL A 456 -35.07 2.16 1.77
C VAL A 456 -33.55 2.04 1.61
N PHE A 457 -33.06 0.81 1.77
CA PHE A 457 -31.68 0.43 1.46
C PHE A 457 -31.75 -0.59 0.34
N GLU A 458 -31.17 -0.29 -0.82
CA GLU A 458 -31.28 -1.16 -2.00
C GLU A 458 -30.66 -2.54 -1.80
N GLY A 459 -29.67 -2.68 -0.90
CA GLY A 459 -28.91 -3.91 -0.74
C GLY A 459 -28.13 -4.27 -2.00
N ASN A 460 -27.81 -5.56 -2.18
CA ASN A 460 -27.05 -6.07 -3.33
C ASN A 460 -25.66 -5.45 -3.51
N ARG A 461 -25.08 -4.89 -2.43
CA ARG A 461 -23.81 -4.19 -2.46
C ARG A 461 -22.69 -5.16 -2.07
N PRO A 462 -21.65 -5.31 -2.90
CA PRO A 462 -20.69 -6.39 -2.75
C PRO A 462 -19.67 -6.11 -1.65
N SER A 463 -19.32 -7.15 -0.90
CA SER A 463 -18.25 -7.08 0.09
C SER A 463 -17.43 -8.36 0.15
N ASN A 464 -16.14 -8.20 0.43
CA ASN A 464 -15.30 -9.26 0.96
C ASN A 464 -15.12 -9.03 2.47
N THR A 465 -15.02 -10.11 3.23
CA THR A 465 -14.55 -10.08 4.62
C THR A 465 -13.27 -10.88 4.72
N LEU A 466 -12.15 -10.19 4.97
CA LEU A 466 -10.84 -10.78 5.17
C LEU A 466 -10.52 -10.77 6.66
N LEU A 467 -10.45 -11.95 7.25
CA LEU A 467 -10.15 -12.15 8.66
C LEU A 467 -8.69 -12.55 8.80
N LEU A 468 -7.95 -11.82 9.63
CA LEU A 468 -6.64 -12.22 10.12
C LEU A 468 -6.83 -12.94 11.44
N GLN A 469 -6.07 -14.00 11.70
CA GLN A 469 -6.09 -14.66 13.01
C GLN A 469 -5.77 -13.65 14.13
N ARG A 470 -4.71 -12.86 13.95
CA ARG A 470 -4.30 -11.76 14.84
C ARG A 470 -3.48 -10.73 14.08
N LEU A 471 -3.24 -9.56 14.68
CA LEU A 471 -2.28 -8.59 14.17
C LEU A 471 -0.91 -8.80 14.83
N ASP A 472 -0.05 -9.53 14.14
CA ASP A 472 1.37 -9.72 14.48
C ASP A 472 2.23 -9.51 13.21
N PRO A 473 3.58 -9.51 13.31
CA PRO A 473 4.43 -9.31 12.14
C PRO A 473 4.14 -10.33 11.02
N TRP A 474 3.96 -11.60 11.37
CA TRP A 474 3.70 -12.68 10.41
C TRP A 474 2.42 -12.46 9.58
N HIS A 475 1.28 -12.26 10.24
CA HIS A 475 0.00 -12.09 9.57
C HIS A 475 -0.08 -10.75 8.81
N LEU A 476 0.58 -9.71 9.31
CA LEU A 476 0.73 -8.46 8.56
C LEU A 476 1.55 -8.68 7.28
N GLY A 477 2.65 -9.43 7.35
CA GLY A 477 3.46 -9.79 6.20
C GLY A 477 2.65 -10.53 5.13
N ALA A 478 1.88 -11.53 5.55
CA ALA A 478 0.98 -12.28 4.68
C ALA A 478 -0.09 -11.40 4.03
N LEU A 479 -0.68 -10.45 4.77
CA LEU A 479 -1.68 -9.50 4.27
C LEU A 479 -1.10 -8.56 3.20
N LEU A 480 0.11 -8.04 3.41
CA LEU A 480 0.72 -7.11 2.46
C LEU A 480 1.17 -7.85 1.19
N ALA A 481 1.75 -9.04 1.30
CA ALA A 481 2.07 -9.88 0.15
C ALA A 481 0.82 -10.32 -0.62
N LEU A 482 -0.30 -10.57 0.07
CA LEU A 482 -1.60 -10.82 -0.57
C LEU A 482 -2.01 -9.64 -1.46
N ALA A 483 -1.85 -8.41 -0.98
CA ALA A 483 -2.15 -7.21 -1.75
C ALA A 483 -1.20 -7.00 -2.95
N GLU A 484 0.09 -7.32 -2.80
CA GLU A 484 1.07 -7.28 -3.90
C GLU A 484 0.68 -8.25 -5.02
N HIS A 485 0.36 -9.50 -4.67
CA HIS A 485 -0.03 -10.51 -5.67
C HIS A 485 -1.41 -10.26 -6.26
N ARG A 486 -2.35 -9.71 -5.47
CA ARG A 486 -3.65 -9.24 -5.98
C ARG A 486 -3.45 -8.16 -7.05
N THR A 487 -2.54 -7.21 -6.79
CA THR A 487 -2.15 -6.15 -7.73
C THR A 487 -1.53 -6.75 -9.00
N PHE A 488 -0.66 -7.76 -8.84
CA PHE A 488 -0.08 -8.48 -9.97
C PHE A 488 -1.15 -9.16 -10.84
N VAL A 489 -2.09 -9.90 -10.23
CA VAL A 489 -3.15 -10.63 -10.95
C VAL A 489 -4.00 -9.67 -11.79
N GLN A 490 -4.42 -8.53 -11.21
CA GLN A 490 -5.12 -7.47 -11.94
C GLN A 490 -4.32 -6.99 -13.17
N GLY A 491 -3.04 -6.68 -12.98
CA GLY A 491 -2.16 -6.18 -14.03
C GLY A 491 -1.95 -7.21 -15.15
N ALA A 492 -1.78 -8.48 -14.78
CA ALA A 492 -1.70 -9.59 -15.71
C ALA A 492 -3.00 -9.71 -16.53
N LEU A 493 -4.17 -9.70 -15.91
CA LEU A 493 -5.46 -9.76 -16.61
C LEU A 493 -5.62 -8.59 -17.59
N TRP A 494 -5.33 -7.36 -17.17
CA TRP A 494 -5.43 -6.19 -18.05
C TRP A 494 -4.35 -6.12 -19.13
N GLN A 495 -3.31 -6.95 -19.04
CA GLN A 495 -2.14 -6.95 -19.91
C GLN A 495 -1.37 -5.62 -19.84
N ILE A 496 -1.11 -5.11 -18.64
CA ILE A 496 -0.38 -3.86 -18.40
C ILE A 496 0.94 -4.10 -17.67
N ASN A 497 1.83 -3.11 -17.70
CA ASN A 497 3.04 -3.14 -16.88
C ASN A 497 2.73 -2.59 -15.49
N SER A 498 2.71 -3.45 -14.47
CA SER A 498 2.46 -3.06 -13.07
C SER A 498 3.68 -2.48 -12.37
N PHE A 499 4.85 -2.50 -13.02
CA PHE A 499 6.14 -2.23 -12.36
C PHE A 499 6.79 -0.91 -12.76
N ASP A 500 6.28 -0.22 -13.80
CA ASP A 500 6.71 1.13 -14.17
C ASP A 500 5.81 2.22 -13.56
N GLN A 501 6.21 3.50 -13.73
CA GLN A 501 5.45 4.67 -13.29
C GLN A 501 5.74 5.93 -14.13
N TRP A 502 5.75 5.83 -15.46
CA TRP A 502 6.09 6.96 -16.34
C TRP A 502 5.25 8.23 -16.14
N GLY A 503 4.01 8.08 -15.62
CA GLY A 503 3.08 9.19 -15.38
C GLY A 503 3.57 10.25 -14.40
N VAL A 504 4.56 9.97 -13.55
CA VAL A 504 5.05 10.94 -12.55
C VAL A 504 6.12 11.89 -13.09
N GLU A 505 6.71 11.60 -14.25
CA GLU A 505 7.91 12.29 -14.74
C GLU A 505 7.63 13.69 -15.30
N LEU A 506 6.45 13.92 -15.89
CA LEU A 506 6.10 15.22 -16.48
C LEU A 506 6.01 16.31 -15.39
N GLY A 507 5.36 16.00 -14.26
CA GLY A 507 5.25 16.94 -13.14
C GLY A 507 6.62 17.36 -12.60
N LYS A 508 7.53 16.39 -12.40
CA LYS A 508 8.92 16.67 -11.95
C LYS A 508 9.67 17.58 -12.92
N LYS A 509 9.57 17.33 -14.23
CA LYS A 509 10.23 18.15 -15.25
C LYS A 509 9.70 19.58 -15.32
N LEU A 510 8.41 19.78 -15.05
CA LEU A 510 7.78 21.11 -15.04
C LEU A 510 8.05 21.88 -13.74
N ALA A 511 8.18 21.20 -12.60
CA ALA A 511 8.38 21.83 -11.30
C ALA A 511 9.72 22.57 -11.18
N ALA A 512 10.84 21.97 -11.62
CA ALA A 512 12.17 22.56 -11.44
C ALA A 512 12.39 23.90 -12.17
N PRO A 513 11.92 24.12 -13.41
CA PRO A 513 11.90 25.46 -14.00
C PRO A 513 11.04 26.46 -13.23
N ILE A 514 9.83 26.06 -12.80
CA ILE A 514 8.92 26.94 -12.05
C ILE A 514 9.54 27.35 -10.71
N GLN A 515 10.19 26.43 -10.00
CA GLN A 515 10.92 26.74 -8.77
C GLN A 515 11.95 27.85 -9.00
N ARG A 516 12.78 27.73 -10.05
CA ARG A 516 13.79 28.75 -10.37
C ARG A 516 13.18 30.10 -10.72
N GLU A 517 12.02 30.12 -11.38
CA GLU A 517 11.28 31.37 -11.63
C GLU A 517 10.77 31.99 -10.32
N LEU A 518 10.23 31.18 -9.40
CA LEU A 518 9.74 31.66 -8.10
C LEU A 518 10.87 32.21 -7.22
N GLU A 519 12.06 31.59 -7.28
CA GLU A 519 13.27 32.04 -6.59
C GLU A 519 13.95 33.25 -7.26
N GLY A 520 13.48 33.66 -8.43
CA GLY A 520 14.12 34.74 -9.21
C GLY A 520 15.47 34.36 -9.81
N THR A 521 15.81 33.06 -9.86
CA THR A 521 17.09 32.53 -10.36
C THR A 521 17.05 32.17 -11.85
N ALA A 522 15.88 32.28 -12.50
CA ALA A 522 15.73 32.10 -13.94
C ALA A 522 14.70 33.08 -14.53
N ALA A 523 14.86 33.40 -15.81
CA ALA A 523 13.88 34.17 -16.57
C ALA A 523 12.57 33.38 -16.76
N ALA A 524 11.45 34.10 -16.86
CA ALA A 524 10.14 33.51 -17.09
C ALA A 524 10.13 32.65 -18.34
N THR A 525 9.64 31.41 -18.23
CA THR A 525 9.42 30.53 -19.38
C THR A 525 7.99 30.66 -19.92
N ARG A 526 7.75 30.13 -21.12
CA ARG A 526 6.43 30.22 -21.77
C ARG A 526 5.48 29.20 -21.16
N HIS A 527 4.68 29.64 -20.21
CA HIS A 527 3.58 28.87 -19.61
C HIS A 527 2.23 29.19 -20.28
N ASP A 528 1.20 28.39 -19.99
CA ASP A 528 -0.17 28.79 -20.26
C ASP A 528 -0.58 30.01 -19.40
N ALA A 529 -1.66 30.68 -19.78
CA ALA A 529 -2.08 31.93 -19.15
C ALA A 529 -2.43 31.79 -17.66
N SER A 530 -2.95 30.63 -17.25
CA SER A 530 -3.30 30.38 -15.85
C SER A 530 -2.05 30.18 -15.01
N THR A 531 -1.16 29.28 -15.42
CA THR A 531 0.11 29.00 -14.72
C THR A 531 0.96 30.27 -14.60
N ALA A 532 1.08 31.05 -15.67
CA ALA A 532 1.82 32.32 -15.64
C ALA A 532 1.22 33.33 -14.64
N ALA A 533 -0.11 33.39 -14.52
CA ALA A 533 -0.77 34.28 -13.55
C ALA A 533 -0.54 33.83 -12.11
N LEU A 534 -0.54 32.52 -11.84
CA LEU A 534 -0.25 31.96 -10.52
C LEU A 534 1.20 32.22 -10.10
N ILE A 535 2.17 32.01 -10.99
CA ILE A 535 3.59 32.29 -10.74
C ILE A 535 3.78 33.77 -10.38
N ARG A 536 3.18 34.70 -11.14
CA ARG A 536 3.25 36.14 -10.82
C ARG A 536 2.66 36.46 -9.44
N ARG A 537 1.54 35.82 -9.09
CA ARG A 537 0.92 36.01 -7.76
C ARG A 537 1.82 35.49 -6.64
N ALA A 538 2.45 34.34 -6.83
CA ALA A 538 3.39 33.78 -5.87
C ALA A 538 4.66 34.63 -5.73
N GLN A 539 5.26 35.07 -6.84
CA GLN A 539 6.42 35.97 -6.83
C GLN A 539 6.11 37.28 -6.10
N ALA A 540 4.94 37.88 -6.32
CA ALA A 540 4.53 39.09 -5.61
C ALA A 540 4.38 38.87 -4.10
N ALA A 541 3.95 37.69 -3.67
CA ALA A 541 3.84 37.34 -2.25
C ALA A 541 5.20 36.97 -1.60
N LEU A 542 6.13 36.42 -2.38
CA LEU A 542 7.47 36.02 -1.94
C LEU A 542 8.48 37.18 -1.97
N ALA A 543 8.17 38.26 -2.67
CA ALA A 543 9.00 39.47 -2.66
C ALA A 543 9.14 40.01 -1.22
N PRO A 544 10.35 40.41 -0.79
CA PRO A 544 10.54 41.00 0.53
C PRO A 544 9.58 42.19 0.73
N GLN A 545 8.77 42.16 1.80
CA GLN A 545 7.95 43.31 2.17
C GLN A 545 8.89 44.47 2.52
N GLY A 546 9.05 45.43 1.60
CA GLY A 546 9.99 46.54 1.72
C GLY A 546 10.70 46.94 0.42
N ALA A 547 10.52 46.21 -0.67
CA ALA A 547 10.95 46.64 -2.01
C ALA A 547 9.81 47.40 -2.74
N GLU A 548 9.27 48.44 -2.12
CA GLU A 548 8.59 49.51 -2.86
C GLU A 548 9.64 50.60 -3.14
N ALA A 549 9.89 50.82 -4.43
CA ALA A 549 10.63 51.97 -4.94
C ALA A 549 9.72 53.20 -5.00
#